data_AF-A0A212CXY0-F1
#
_entry.id   AF-A0A212CXY0-F1
#
_cell.length_a   1.000
_cell.length_b   1.000
_cell.length_c   1.000
_cell.angle_alpha   90.00
_cell.angle_beta   90.00
_cell.angle_gamma   90.00
#
_symmetry.space_group_name_H-M   'P 1'
#
loop_
_entity.id
_entity.type
_entity.pdbx_description
1 polymer ?
#
loop_
_entity_poly.entity_id
_entity_poly.type
_entity_poly.pdbx_seq_one_letter_code
_entity_poly.pdbx_strand_id
1 'polypeptide(L)'
;SERSSPFTPVADEDSVVFSKLTYLGCASVNAPRSEVEALRMMSILRGQCQISLDVTLSVPNVSEGTVRLLDPQTNTEIANYPIYKILFCVRGHDGTPESDCFAFTESHYNAELFRIHVFRCEIQE
;
A
#
# COMPACT_ATOMS: atom_id res chain seq x y z
N SER A 1 -38.18 -11.35 -10.86
CA SER A 1 -37.82 -10.45 -9.75
C SER A 1 -36.50 -10.89 -9.15
N GLU A 2 -35.40 -10.62 -9.84
CA GLU A 2 -34.06 -10.90 -9.32
C GLU A 2 -33.56 -9.62 -8.66
N ARG A 3 -33.61 -9.64 -7.33
CA ARG A 3 -33.16 -8.53 -6.48
C ARG A 3 -31.63 -8.53 -6.51
N SER A 4 -31.10 -7.42 -6.98
CA SER A 4 -29.72 -6.99 -6.88
C SER A 4 -29.13 -7.33 -5.51
N SER A 5 -28.08 -8.14 -5.47
CA SER A 5 -27.21 -8.24 -4.31
C SER A 5 -26.28 -7.03 -4.33
N PRO A 6 -26.25 -6.17 -3.29
CA PRO A 6 -25.22 -5.16 -3.20
C PRO A 6 -23.89 -5.88 -3.06
N PHE A 7 -22.98 -5.63 -3.97
CA PHE A 7 -21.59 -6.08 -3.91
C PHE A 7 -20.96 -5.44 -2.67
N THR A 8 -21.18 -6.04 -1.52
CA THR A 8 -20.39 -5.79 -0.32
C THR A 8 -19.04 -6.40 -0.66
N PRO A 9 -17.95 -5.61 -0.75
CA PRO A 9 -16.63 -6.19 -0.92
C PRO A 9 -16.39 -6.99 0.36
N VAL A 10 -16.55 -8.30 0.25
CA VAL A 10 -16.23 -9.24 1.31
C VAL A 10 -14.79 -8.93 1.67
N ALA A 11 -14.56 -8.37 2.86
CA ALA A 11 -13.24 -8.48 3.46
C ALA A 11 -12.97 -9.98 3.49
N ASP A 12 -11.99 -10.46 2.72
CA ASP A 12 -11.62 -11.87 2.73
C ASP A 12 -11.51 -12.27 4.21
N GLU A 13 -12.30 -13.24 4.67
CA GLU A 13 -12.46 -13.56 6.12
C GLU A 13 -11.12 -13.91 6.79
N ASP A 14 -10.07 -14.13 5.99
CA ASP A 14 -8.70 -14.39 6.39
C ASP A 14 -7.72 -13.24 6.03
N SER A 15 -8.14 -11.98 6.06
CA SER A 15 -7.22 -10.85 5.81
C SER A 15 -6.51 -10.37 7.07
N VAL A 16 -5.20 -10.11 6.96
CA VAL A 16 -4.44 -9.37 7.97
C VAL A 16 -4.65 -7.87 7.73
N VAL A 17 -5.06 -7.15 8.77
CA VAL A 17 -5.35 -5.73 8.71
C VAL A 17 -4.28 -4.93 9.45
N PHE A 18 -3.64 -4.01 8.73
CA PHE A 18 -2.70 -3.04 9.28
C PHE A 18 -3.41 -1.68 9.40
N SER A 19 -3.69 -1.28 10.63
CA SER A 19 -4.35 -0.01 10.95
C SER A 19 -3.34 1.06 11.40
N LYS A 20 -3.80 2.30 11.50
CA LYS A 20 -2.97 3.46 11.93
C LYS A 20 -1.77 3.69 11.01
N LEU A 21 -2.06 3.70 9.72
CA LEU A 21 -1.10 4.00 8.68
C LEU A 21 -1.42 5.37 8.08
N THR A 22 -0.39 6.12 7.72
CA THR A 22 -0.52 7.28 6.84
C THR A 22 -0.02 6.89 5.44
N TYR A 23 -0.83 7.07 4.41
CA TYR A 23 -0.37 6.95 3.01
C TYR A 23 0.37 8.23 2.60
N LEU A 24 1.66 8.10 2.32
CA LEU A 24 2.54 9.22 1.95
C LEU A 24 2.49 9.52 0.44
N GLY A 25 1.92 8.62 -0.36
CA GLY A 25 1.71 8.79 -1.79
C GLY A 25 2.36 7.73 -2.64
N CYS A 26 2.43 8.00 -3.94
CA CYS A 26 3.05 7.12 -4.91
C CYS A 26 3.87 7.88 -5.96
N ALA A 27 4.85 7.19 -6.54
CA ALA A 27 5.68 7.71 -7.62
C ALA A 27 6.01 6.59 -8.61
N SER A 28 6.38 6.96 -9.84
CA SER A 28 6.91 6.01 -10.83
C SER A 28 8.34 5.63 -10.49
N VAL A 29 8.69 4.35 -10.70
CA VAL A 29 10.05 3.82 -10.53
C VAL A 29 10.50 3.10 -11.79
N ASN A 30 11.80 3.12 -12.06
CA ASN A 30 12.37 2.45 -13.22
C ASN A 30 12.83 1.02 -12.89
N ALA A 31 13.41 0.81 -11.70
CA ALA A 31 13.80 -0.50 -11.21
C ALA A 31 12.88 -0.94 -10.05
N PRO A 32 11.75 -1.63 -10.34
CA PRO A 32 10.74 -1.98 -9.34
C PRO A 32 11.24 -2.90 -8.21
N ARG A 33 12.37 -3.59 -8.41
CA ARG A 33 12.99 -4.48 -7.41
C ARG A 33 14.28 -3.92 -6.80
N SER A 34 14.55 -2.62 -6.98
CA SER A 34 15.73 -1.97 -6.43
C SER A 34 15.44 -1.38 -5.05
N GLU A 35 16.07 -1.92 -4.02
CA GLU A 35 15.99 -1.38 -2.65
C GLU A 35 16.49 0.07 -2.60
N VAL A 36 17.61 0.36 -3.26
CA VAL A 36 18.19 1.71 -3.31
C VAL A 36 17.22 2.72 -3.92
N GLU A 37 16.55 2.37 -5.02
CA GLU A 37 15.56 3.26 -5.63
C GLU A 37 14.31 3.41 -4.74
N ALA A 38 13.88 2.32 -4.10
CA ALA A 38 12.71 2.33 -3.23
C ALA A 38 12.93 3.18 -1.96
N LEU A 39 14.08 3.05 -1.29
CA LEU A 39 14.45 3.88 -0.14
C LEU A 39 14.58 5.36 -0.53
N ARG A 40 15.12 5.66 -1.72
CA ARG A 40 15.16 7.03 -2.25
C ARG A 40 13.76 7.61 -2.41
N MET A 41 12.82 6.85 -2.98
CA MET A 41 11.42 7.28 -3.14
C MET A 41 10.71 7.45 -1.81
N MET A 42 10.97 6.56 -0.85
CA MET A 42 10.44 6.66 0.51
C MET A 42 10.83 7.98 1.17
N SER A 43 12.11 8.36 1.08
CA SER A 43 12.61 9.63 1.64
C SER A 43 11.98 10.85 0.96
N ILE A 44 11.88 10.82 -0.38
CA ILE A 44 11.25 11.92 -1.15
C ILE A 44 9.77 12.08 -0.78
N LEU A 45 8.99 11.01 -0.82
CA LEU A 45 7.55 11.07 -0.55
C LEU A 45 7.26 11.45 0.90
N ARG A 46 8.10 11.00 1.86
CA ARG A 46 8.05 11.45 3.24
C ARG A 46 8.26 12.96 3.37
N GLY A 47 9.29 13.50 2.72
CA GLY A 47 9.60 14.94 2.77
C GLY A 47 8.56 15.82 2.05
N GLN A 48 7.84 15.27 1.07
CA GLN A 48 6.83 15.97 0.27
C GLN A 48 5.40 15.84 0.79
N CYS A 49 5.15 14.99 1.80
CA CYS A 49 3.82 14.72 2.31
C CYS A 49 3.22 15.97 2.99
N GLN A 50 2.52 16.79 2.21
CA GLN A 50 1.82 17.98 2.71
C GLN A 50 0.42 17.66 3.25
N ILE A 51 -0.14 16.51 2.87
CA ILE A 51 -1.47 16.05 3.28
C ILE A 51 -1.35 14.60 3.74
N SER A 52 -1.66 14.35 5.02
CA SER A 52 -1.77 13.01 5.57
C SER A 52 -3.10 12.39 5.14
N LEU A 53 -3.03 11.26 4.43
CA LEU A 53 -4.19 10.41 4.20
C LEU A 53 -4.08 9.19 5.12
N ASP A 54 -4.89 9.17 6.17
CA ASP A 54 -4.93 8.04 7.09
C ASP A 54 -5.66 6.87 6.42
N VAL A 55 -5.08 5.68 6.54
CA VAL A 55 -5.52 4.50 5.81
C VAL A 55 -5.39 3.25 6.67
N THR A 56 -6.16 2.24 6.26
CA THR A 56 -6.02 0.86 6.73
C THR A 56 -5.62 0.00 5.54
N LEU A 57 -4.59 -0.83 5.70
CA LEU A 57 -4.16 -1.77 4.66
C LEU A 57 -4.66 -3.17 5.01
N SER A 58 -5.49 -3.75 4.14
CA SER A 58 -5.95 -5.14 4.27
C SER A 58 -5.18 -6.02 3.30
N VAL A 59 -4.53 -7.07 3.82
CA VAL A 59 -3.71 -8.01 3.06
C VAL A 59 -4.32 -9.41 3.19
N PRO A 60 -4.83 -10.00 2.11
CA PRO A 60 -5.44 -11.33 2.18
C PRO A 60 -4.39 -12.44 2.30
N ASN A 61 -4.75 -13.54 2.96
CA ASN A 61 -3.87 -14.71 3.14
C ASN A 61 -3.72 -15.61 1.90
N VAL A 62 -4.32 -15.25 0.76
CA VAL A 62 -4.28 -16.02 -0.49
C VAL A 62 -3.54 -15.26 -1.59
N SER A 63 -2.72 -15.96 -2.39
CA SER A 63 -1.91 -15.34 -3.45
C SER A 63 -2.71 -14.77 -4.63
N GLU A 64 -3.94 -15.26 -4.82
CA GLU A 64 -4.89 -14.75 -5.82
C GLU A 64 -5.67 -13.52 -5.31
N GLY A 65 -5.47 -13.17 -4.03
CA GLY A 65 -6.14 -12.06 -3.37
C GLY A 65 -5.64 -10.69 -3.83
N THR A 66 -6.30 -9.68 -3.30
CA THR A 66 -6.02 -8.27 -3.58
C THR A 66 -5.76 -7.53 -2.30
N VAL A 67 -4.60 -6.86 -2.20
CA VAL A 67 -4.31 -5.92 -1.11
C VAL A 67 -5.20 -4.69 -1.28
N ARG A 68 -5.93 -4.30 -0.25
CA ARG A 68 -6.87 -3.17 -0.30
C ARG A 68 -6.41 -2.06 0.62
N LEU A 69 -6.46 -0.85 0.10
CA LEU A 69 -6.31 0.39 0.86
C LEU A 69 -7.70 0.89 1.21
N LEU A 70 -8.00 1.00 2.50
CA LEU A 70 -9.33 1.31 3.01
C LEU A 70 -9.31 2.63 3.78
N ASP A 71 -10.42 3.36 3.69
CA ASP A 71 -10.73 4.48 4.56
C ASP A 71 -10.98 3.95 5.99
N PRO A 72 -10.24 4.41 7.01
CA PRO A 72 -10.34 3.85 8.37
C PRO A 72 -11.69 4.08 9.06
N GLN A 73 -12.44 5.11 8.65
CA GLN A 73 -13.71 5.48 9.29
C GLN A 73 -14.88 4.69 8.72
N THR A 74 -14.85 4.46 7.41
CA THR A 74 -15.97 3.88 6.66
C THR A 74 -15.70 2.46 6.17
N ASN A 75 -14.46 1.99 6.24
CA ASN A 75 -13.97 0.76 5.59
C ASN A 75 -14.24 0.74 4.07
N THR A 76 -14.43 1.91 3.46
CA THR A 76 -14.60 2.03 2.01
C THR A 76 -13.26 1.84 1.33
N GLU A 77 -13.23 1.08 0.24
CA GLU A 77 -12.02 0.92 -0.56
C GLU A 77 -11.64 2.23 -1.27
N ILE A 78 -10.39 2.66 -1.04
CA ILE A 78 -9.74 3.80 -1.70
C ILE A 78 -8.97 3.32 -2.94
N ALA A 79 -8.25 2.20 -2.81
CA ALA A 79 -7.46 1.60 -3.87
C ALA A 79 -7.27 0.10 -3.63
N ASN A 80 -6.92 -0.64 -4.68
CA ASN A 80 -6.66 -2.07 -4.58
C ASN A 80 -5.50 -2.49 -5.49
N TYR A 81 -4.76 -3.49 -5.04
CA TYR A 81 -3.53 -3.97 -5.65
C TYR A 81 -3.52 -5.50 -5.65
N PRO A 82 -3.79 -6.15 -6.81
CA PRO A 82 -3.71 -7.60 -6.89
C PRO A 82 -2.33 -8.10 -6.45
N ILE A 83 -2.27 -9.13 -5.60
CA ILE A 83 -0.99 -9.59 -5.02
C ILE A 83 0.01 -9.97 -6.11
N TYR A 84 -0.45 -10.62 -7.19
CA TYR A 84 0.41 -11.01 -8.31
C TYR A 84 1.04 -9.83 -9.06
N LYS A 85 0.55 -8.59 -8.86
CA LYS A 85 1.14 -7.37 -9.43
C LYS A 85 2.16 -6.71 -8.50
N ILE A 86 2.21 -7.08 -7.22
CA ILE A 86 3.19 -6.57 -6.27
C ILE A 86 4.53 -7.27 -6.53
N LEU A 87 5.58 -6.48 -6.73
CA LEU A 87 6.87 -6.97 -7.23
C LEU A 87 7.97 -7.00 -6.17
N PHE A 88 7.90 -6.08 -5.22
CA PHE A 88 8.90 -5.90 -4.18
C PHE A 88 8.31 -5.14 -3.00
N CYS A 89 8.69 -5.52 -1.78
CA CYS A 89 8.34 -4.80 -0.56
C CYS A 89 9.63 -4.40 0.16
N VAL A 90 9.66 -3.20 0.72
CA VAL A 90 10.80 -2.66 1.45
C VAL A 90 10.31 -1.91 2.69
N ARG A 91 11.08 -1.98 3.77
CA ARG A 91 10.93 -1.12 4.95
C ARG A 91 12.10 -0.15 5.02
N GLY A 92 11.89 1.02 5.63
CA GLY A 92 12.99 1.90 5.96
C GLY A 92 13.93 1.25 6.98
N HIS A 93 15.18 1.70 6.96
CA HIS A 93 16.23 1.15 7.80
C HIS A 93 16.18 1.75 9.21
N ASP A 94 16.58 0.96 10.20
CA ASP A 94 16.62 1.41 11.58
C ASP A 94 17.64 2.55 11.73
N GLY A 95 17.29 3.55 12.53
CA GLY A 95 18.11 4.74 12.73
C GLY A 95 18.05 5.79 11.61
N THR A 96 17.27 5.58 10.55
CA THR A 96 16.97 6.62 9.56
C THR A 96 15.62 7.29 9.82
N PRO A 97 15.36 8.49 9.26
CA PRO A 97 14.05 9.14 9.39
C PRO A 97 12.88 8.31 8.84
N GLU A 98 13.16 7.35 7.95
CA GLU A 98 12.19 6.47 7.33
C GLU A 98 12.00 5.13 8.07
N SER A 99 12.58 4.94 9.26
CA SER A 99 12.45 3.69 10.02
C SER A 99 11.00 3.31 10.36
N ASP A 100 10.09 4.30 10.36
CA ASP A 100 8.64 4.15 10.53
C ASP A 100 7.88 3.94 9.20
N CYS A 101 8.57 3.85 8.07
CA CYS A 101 7.98 3.72 6.75
C CYS A 101 8.17 2.33 6.15
N PHE A 102 7.20 1.94 5.32
CA PHE A 102 7.33 0.81 4.41
C PHE A 102 6.72 1.14 3.06
N ALA A 103 7.08 0.35 2.06
CA ALA A 103 6.58 0.53 0.71
C ALA A 103 6.50 -0.79 -0.03
N PHE A 104 5.66 -0.83 -1.05
CA PHE A 104 5.69 -1.88 -2.06
C PHE A 104 5.69 -1.28 -3.45
N THR A 105 6.25 -2.00 -4.41
CA THR A 105 6.18 -1.67 -5.83
C THR A 105 5.20 -2.58 -6.54
N GLU A 106 4.53 -2.04 -7.55
CA GLU A 106 3.53 -2.76 -8.34
C GLU A 106 3.64 -2.45 -9.84
N SER A 107 3.19 -3.39 -10.67
CA SER A 107 3.02 -3.17 -12.11
C SER A 107 1.67 -2.52 -12.43
N HIS A 108 1.72 -1.22 -12.77
CA HIS A 108 0.56 -0.37 -12.93
C HIS A 108 0.02 -0.43 -14.36
N TYR A 109 -1.28 -0.72 -14.52
CA TYR A 109 -1.96 -0.97 -15.80
C TYR A 109 -1.35 -2.13 -16.62
N ASN A 110 -0.20 -1.89 -17.27
CA ASN A 110 0.53 -2.79 -18.17
C ASN A 110 1.95 -3.07 -17.62
N ALA A 111 2.61 -4.11 -18.13
CA ALA A 111 3.91 -4.60 -17.65
C ALA A 111 5.11 -3.63 -17.79
N GLU A 112 4.89 -2.39 -18.23
CA GLU A 112 5.93 -1.42 -18.55
C GLU A 112 5.97 -0.22 -17.58
N LEU A 113 4.94 -0.05 -16.76
CA LEU A 113 4.88 1.03 -15.76
C LEU A 113 4.92 0.43 -14.37
N PHE A 114 5.85 0.92 -13.56
CA PHE A 114 5.98 0.51 -12.17
C PHE A 114 5.78 1.68 -11.24
N ARG A 115 5.02 1.46 -10.17
CA ARG A 115 4.83 2.46 -9.12
C ARG A 115 5.27 1.93 -7.78
N ILE A 116 5.76 2.83 -6.94
CA ILE A 116 5.96 2.59 -5.52
C ILE A 116 4.85 3.28 -4.73
N HIS A 117 4.34 2.60 -3.71
CA HIS A 117 3.37 3.10 -2.75
C HIS A 117 4.02 3.15 -1.37
N VAL A 118 4.07 4.34 -0.76
CA VAL A 118 4.77 4.55 0.51
C VAL A 118 3.78 4.81 1.63
N PHE A 119 3.98 4.12 2.74
CA PHE A 119 3.17 4.18 3.95
C PHE A 119 4.08 4.49 5.14
N ARG A 120 3.51 5.16 6.14
CA ARG A 120 4.14 5.38 7.45
C ARG A 120 3.29 4.76 8.53
N CYS A 121 3.89 4.00 9.43
CA CYS A 121 3.27 3.50 10.65
C CYS A 121 3.19 4.62 11.69
N GLU A 122 2.03 4.81 12.31
CA GLU A 122 1.89 5.74 13.43
C GLU A 122 2.27 5.11 14.78
N ILE A 123 2.31 3.78 14.83
CA ILE A 123 2.72 3.03 16.01
C ILE A 123 4.25 2.88 15.95
N GLN A 124 4.95 3.44 16.92
CA GLN A 124 6.34 3.05 17.21
C GLN A 124 6.28 1.75 18.03
N GLU A 125 6.89 0.68 17.51
CA GLU A 125 7.14 -0.56 18.28
C GLU A 125 8.18 -0.33 19.38
#